data_AF-A0A382CJE4-F1
#
_entry.id   AF-A0A382CJE4-F1
#
_cell.length_a   1.000
_cell.length_b   1.000
_cell.length_c   1.000
_cell.angle_alpha   90.00
_cell.angle_beta   90.00
_cell.angle_gamma   90.00
#
_symmetry.space_group_name_H-M   'P 1'
#
loop_
_entity.id
_entity.type
_entity.pdbx_description
1 polymer ?
#
loop_
_entity_poly.entity_id
_entity_poly.type
_entity_poly.pdbx_seq_one_letter_code
_entity_poly.pdbx_strand_id
1 'polypeptide(L)'
;MPKHVIKKDSRFLPAHYITFFLLVFVVVGWFLYDSPRLKTIRAQLSQAHDISELLSSNKELEKKNQELDKQILKLERLADIDNGTSIRLQNEIKLLQDQVFNLRRELTFYKGIITASSYARGLNIQGLHIGTTRKQTFFKYKLVLTNIGNSDSITEVTIDMSVEGNDKSGFRTLSSGDMILGAELKRKIK
;
A
#
# COMPACT_ATOMS: atom_id res chain seq x y z
N MET A 1 129.26 -12.27 -58.29
CA MET A 1 128.24 -13.34 -58.33
C MET A 1 127.38 -13.25 -57.06
N PRO A 2 126.09 -13.63 -57.11
CA PRO A 2 124.91 -12.84 -57.43
C PRO A 2 124.24 -12.14 -56.22
N LYS A 3 123.41 -11.13 -56.51
CA LYS A 3 122.66 -10.28 -55.57
C LYS A 3 121.42 -11.05 -55.08
N HIS A 4 121.35 -11.42 -53.80
CA HIS A 4 120.17 -12.07 -53.22
C HIS A 4 119.12 -11.01 -52.83
N VAL A 5 118.13 -10.81 -53.69
CA VAL A 5 116.95 -9.98 -53.38
C VAL A 5 115.90 -10.87 -52.73
N ILE A 6 115.68 -10.69 -51.44
CA ILE A 6 114.62 -11.38 -50.69
C ILE A 6 113.32 -10.59 -50.87
N LYS A 7 112.37 -11.12 -51.65
CA LYS A 7 111.00 -10.60 -51.71
C LYS A 7 110.31 -10.91 -50.38
N LYS A 8 109.88 -9.85 -49.68
CA LYS A 8 109.07 -9.91 -48.45
C LYS A 8 107.65 -10.32 -48.81
N ASP A 9 107.27 -11.56 -48.49
CA ASP A 9 105.91 -12.08 -48.68
C ASP A 9 104.97 -11.43 -47.63
N SER A 10 103.99 -10.66 -48.10
CA SER A 10 103.08 -9.85 -47.28
C SER A 10 101.81 -10.64 -46.98
N ARG A 11 101.87 -11.57 -46.02
CA ARG A 11 100.74 -12.47 -45.73
C ARG A 11 99.81 -12.07 -44.60
N PHE A 12 99.97 -10.91 -43.95
CA PHE A 12 99.03 -10.47 -42.90
C PHE A 12 98.84 -8.95 -42.92
N LEU A 13 97.85 -8.48 -43.68
CA LEU A 13 97.39 -7.08 -43.65
C LEU A 13 96.57 -6.82 -42.36
N PRO A 14 96.57 -5.60 -41.81
CA PRO A 14 95.74 -5.22 -40.65
C PRO A 14 94.23 -5.45 -40.87
N ALA A 15 93.82 -5.63 -42.12
CA ALA A 15 92.47 -6.01 -42.52
C ALA A 15 91.96 -7.30 -41.85
N HIS A 16 92.83 -8.29 -41.58
CA HIS A 16 92.39 -9.56 -40.98
C HIS A 16 91.97 -9.41 -39.51
N TYR A 17 92.58 -8.49 -38.77
CA TYR A 17 92.17 -8.18 -37.39
C TYR A 17 90.81 -7.50 -37.35
N ILE A 18 90.52 -6.61 -38.32
CA ILE A 18 89.23 -5.95 -38.44
C ILE A 18 88.14 -6.98 -38.77
N THR A 19 88.40 -7.90 -39.69
CA THR A 19 87.44 -8.96 -40.01
C THR A 19 87.21 -9.92 -38.84
N PHE A 20 88.26 -10.23 -38.08
CA PHE A 20 88.15 -11.07 -36.88
C PHE A 20 87.33 -10.37 -35.79
N PHE A 21 87.58 -9.08 -35.54
CA PHE A 21 86.83 -8.32 -34.54
C PHE A 21 85.35 -8.17 -34.93
N LEU A 22 85.08 -7.95 -36.22
CA LEU A 22 83.72 -7.90 -36.75
C LEU A 22 83.00 -9.24 -36.57
N LEU A 23 83.68 -10.37 -36.84
CA LEU A 23 83.13 -11.70 -36.61
C LEU A 23 82.83 -11.93 -35.13
N VAL A 24 83.74 -11.56 -34.23
CA VAL A 24 83.52 -11.64 -32.77
C VAL A 24 82.31 -10.80 -32.36
N PHE A 25 82.16 -9.59 -32.89
CA PHE A 25 81.03 -8.72 -32.57
C PHE A 25 79.69 -9.32 -33.03
N VAL A 26 79.66 -9.94 -34.21
CA VAL A 26 78.47 -10.65 -34.72
C VAL A 26 78.13 -11.84 -33.82
N VAL A 27 79.14 -12.63 -33.40
CA VAL A 27 78.94 -13.79 -32.52
C VAL A 27 78.43 -13.37 -31.13
N VAL A 28 78.98 -12.29 -30.56
CA VAL A 28 78.52 -11.74 -29.28
C VAL A 28 77.10 -11.18 -29.40
N GLY A 29 76.80 -10.46 -30.49
CA GLY A 29 75.45 -9.96 -30.77
C GLY A 29 74.44 -11.09 -30.92
N TRP A 30 74.80 -12.17 -31.60
CA TRP A 30 73.98 -13.37 -31.73
C TRP A 30 73.73 -14.03 -30.37
N PHE A 31 74.77 -14.21 -29.56
CA PHE A 31 74.67 -14.82 -28.23
C PHE A 31 73.81 -13.99 -27.26
N LEU A 32 73.88 -12.66 -27.34
CA LEU A 32 73.05 -11.75 -26.56
C LEU A 32 71.60 -11.70 -27.03
N TYR A 33 71.36 -11.78 -28.34
CA TYR A 33 70.00 -11.82 -28.90
C TYR A 33 69.27 -13.12 -28.54
N ASP A 34 69.98 -14.24 -28.58
CA ASP A 34 69.44 -15.55 -28.22
C ASP A 34 69.39 -15.79 -26.70
N SER A 35 69.93 -14.86 -25.90
CA SER A 35 69.96 -14.98 -24.44
C SER A 35 68.53 -15.06 -23.85
N PRO A 36 68.11 -16.22 -23.32
CA PRO A 36 66.74 -16.43 -22.82
C PRO A 36 66.35 -15.54 -21.64
N ARG A 37 67.36 -14.93 -20.99
CA ARG A 37 67.24 -14.10 -19.79
C ARG A 37 66.35 -12.87 -19.99
N LEU A 38 66.34 -12.26 -21.17
CA LEU A 38 65.48 -11.11 -21.44
C LEU A 38 64.00 -11.49 -21.58
N LYS A 39 63.72 -12.70 -22.09
CA LYS A 39 62.34 -13.23 -22.19
C LYS A 39 61.81 -13.63 -20.83
N THR A 40 62.63 -14.24 -19.97
CA THR A 40 62.22 -14.63 -18.61
C THR A 40 61.91 -13.43 -17.71
N ILE A 41 62.68 -12.34 -17.81
CA ILE A 41 62.40 -11.11 -17.04
C ILE A 41 61.05 -10.48 -17.45
N ARG A 42 60.76 -10.41 -18.76
CA ARG A 42 59.46 -9.90 -19.24
C ARG A 42 58.30 -10.79 -18.80
N ALA A 43 58.47 -12.10 -18.85
CA ALA A 43 57.45 -13.06 -18.40
C ALA A 43 57.20 -12.99 -16.88
N GLN A 44 58.23 -12.75 -16.07
CA GLN A 44 58.07 -12.54 -14.62
C GLN A 44 57.35 -11.22 -14.31
N LEU A 45 57.62 -10.17 -15.09
CA LEU A 45 56.92 -8.88 -14.95
C LEU A 45 55.44 -8.98 -15.33
N SER A 46 55.11 -9.71 -16.40
CA SER A 46 53.71 -9.95 -16.79
C SER A 46 52.99 -10.83 -15.76
N GLN A 47 53.63 -11.88 -15.23
CA GLN A 47 53.04 -12.69 -14.16
C GLN A 47 52.75 -11.87 -12.89
N ALA A 48 53.63 -10.95 -12.51
CA ALA A 48 53.39 -10.07 -11.37
C ALA A 48 52.19 -9.14 -11.60
N HIS A 49 52.02 -8.66 -12.84
CA HIS A 49 50.85 -7.87 -13.23
C HIS A 49 49.56 -8.69 -13.15
N ASP A 50 49.55 -9.88 -13.76
CA ASP A 50 48.39 -10.80 -13.76
C ASP A 50 47.99 -11.19 -12.32
N ILE A 51 48.96 -11.46 -11.44
CA ILE A 51 48.71 -11.74 -10.01
C ILE A 51 48.06 -10.54 -9.33
N SER A 52 48.55 -9.32 -9.60
CA SER A 52 47.97 -8.11 -8.99
C SER A 52 46.53 -7.86 -9.45
N GLU A 53 46.24 -8.12 -10.73
CA GLU A 53 44.90 -7.99 -11.30
C GLU A 53 43.96 -9.04 -10.70
N LEU A 54 44.38 -10.30 -10.64
CA LEU A 54 43.61 -11.39 -10.02
C LEU A 54 43.32 -11.11 -8.53
N LEU A 55 44.30 -10.63 -7.76
CA LEU A 55 44.10 -10.23 -6.37
C LEU A 55 43.11 -9.07 -6.24
N SER A 56 43.18 -8.09 -7.14
CA SER A 56 42.25 -6.96 -7.14
C SER A 56 40.81 -7.40 -7.43
N SER A 57 40.64 -8.27 -8.42
CA SER A 57 39.34 -8.85 -8.78
C SER A 57 38.78 -9.73 -7.67
N ASN A 58 39.62 -10.55 -7.04
CA ASN A 58 39.22 -11.38 -5.90
C ASN A 58 38.74 -10.51 -4.73
N LYS A 59 39.47 -9.43 -4.41
CA LYS A 59 39.06 -8.47 -3.36
C LYS A 59 37.75 -7.76 -3.70
N GLU A 60 37.51 -7.42 -4.97
CA GLU A 60 36.25 -6.84 -5.41
C GLU A 60 35.09 -7.85 -5.28
N LEU A 61 35.31 -9.10 -5.67
CA LEU A 61 34.35 -10.19 -5.53
C LEU A 61 34.03 -10.47 -4.06
N GLU A 62 35.02 -10.51 -3.18
CA GLU A 62 34.80 -10.64 -1.73
C GLU A 62 33.96 -9.48 -1.18
N LYS A 63 34.25 -8.25 -1.60
CA LYS A 63 33.46 -7.08 -1.20
C LYS A 63 32.01 -7.17 -1.69
N LYS A 64 31.80 -7.63 -2.93
CA LYS A 64 30.45 -7.86 -3.48
C LYS A 64 29.72 -8.97 -2.73
N ASN A 65 30.39 -10.07 -2.39
CA ASN A 65 29.80 -11.14 -1.59
C ASN A 65 29.38 -10.64 -0.21
N GLN A 66 30.26 -9.90 0.48
CA GLN A 66 29.92 -9.31 1.78
C GLN A 66 28.73 -8.34 1.70
N GLU A 67 28.60 -7.61 0.60
CA GLU A 67 27.47 -6.71 0.38
C GLU A 67 26.18 -7.49 0.09
N LEU A 68 26.26 -8.54 -0.72
CA LEU A 68 25.13 -9.44 -0.98
C LEU A 68 24.66 -10.16 0.28
N ASP A 69 25.57 -10.65 1.12
CA ASP A 69 25.25 -11.29 2.40
C ASP A 69 24.51 -10.33 3.32
N LYS A 70 24.94 -9.05 3.39
CA LYS A 70 24.22 -8.02 4.15
C LYS A 70 22.82 -7.78 3.60
N GLN A 71 22.65 -7.78 2.27
CA GLN A 71 21.35 -7.60 1.64
C GLN A 71 20.43 -8.80 1.93
N ILE A 72 20.94 -10.02 1.87
CA ILE A 72 20.18 -11.23 2.20
C ILE A 72 19.72 -11.19 3.65
N LEU A 73 20.62 -10.90 4.60
CA LEU A 73 20.27 -10.78 6.02
C LEU A 73 19.22 -9.69 6.29
N LYS A 74 19.29 -8.58 5.54
CA LYS A 74 18.28 -7.51 5.62
C LYS A 74 16.93 -8.00 5.09
N LEU A 75 16.91 -8.68 3.96
CA LEU A 75 15.68 -9.21 3.34
C LEU A 75 15.04 -10.29 4.22
N GLU A 76 15.83 -11.19 4.78
CA GLU A 76 15.35 -12.23 5.69
C GLU A 76 14.70 -11.62 6.94
N ARG A 77 15.37 -10.62 7.56
CA ARG A 77 14.79 -9.89 8.69
C ARG A 77 13.48 -9.17 8.33
N LEU A 78 13.41 -8.57 7.13
CA LEU A 78 12.18 -7.92 6.68
C LEU A 78 11.05 -8.92 6.48
N ALA A 79 11.34 -10.08 5.90
CA ALA A 79 10.36 -11.15 5.71
C ALA A 79 9.85 -11.69 7.05
N ASP A 80 10.73 -11.90 8.04
CA ASP A 80 10.32 -12.33 9.39
C ASP A 80 9.40 -11.31 10.07
N ILE A 81 9.74 -10.02 9.99
CA ILE A 81 8.92 -8.94 10.53
C ILE A 81 7.56 -8.90 9.82
N ASP A 82 7.54 -9.01 8.50
CA ASP A 82 6.31 -8.93 7.70
C ASP A 82 5.36 -10.10 8.01
N ASN A 83 5.90 -11.32 8.12
CA ASN A 83 5.13 -12.50 8.53
C ASN A 83 4.52 -12.33 9.93
N GLY A 84 5.32 -11.88 10.91
CA GLY A 84 4.84 -11.65 12.27
C GLY A 84 3.79 -10.52 12.36
N THR A 85 3.97 -9.47 11.55
CA THR A 85 3.05 -8.33 11.50
C THR A 85 1.74 -8.73 10.83
N SER A 86 1.79 -9.50 9.74
CA SER A 86 0.61 -10.00 9.03
C SER A 86 -0.28 -10.86 9.93
N ILE A 87 0.31 -11.80 10.70
CA ILE A 87 -0.44 -12.63 11.65
C ILE A 87 -1.08 -11.75 12.74
N ARG A 88 -0.36 -10.76 13.25
CA ARG A 88 -0.88 -9.83 14.27
C ARG A 88 -2.06 -9.02 13.76
N LEU A 89 -1.95 -8.46 12.54
CA LEU A 89 -3.02 -7.70 11.90
C LEU A 89 -4.26 -8.57 11.63
N GLN A 90 -4.08 -9.81 11.17
CA GLN A 90 -5.19 -10.74 10.97
C GLN A 90 -5.93 -11.04 12.28
N ASN A 91 -5.19 -11.25 13.39
CA ASN A 91 -5.79 -11.45 14.70
C ASN A 91 -6.53 -10.21 15.22
N GLU A 92 -5.98 -9.02 14.99
CA GLU A 92 -6.61 -7.75 15.37
C GLU A 92 -7.90 -7.49 14.57
N ILE A 93 -7.87 -7.74 13.26
CA ILE A 93 -9.07 -7.67 12.41
C ILE A 93 -10.15 -8.64 12.91
N LYS A 94 -9.77 -9.88 13.23
CA LYS A 94 -10.71 -10.88 13.77
C LYS A 94 -11.32 -10.40 15.09
N LEU A 95 -10.50 -9.89 16.01
CA LEU A 95 -10.98 -9.37 17.29
C LEU A 95 -11.96 -8.21 17.10
N LEU A 96 -11.66 -7.27 16.20
CA LEU A 96 -12.56 -6.15 15.87
C LEU A 96 -13.87 -6.63 15.23
N GLN A 97 -13.81 -7.63 14.35
CA GLN A 97 -15.01 -8.23 13.75
C GLN A 97 -15.90 -8.89 14.82
N ASP A 98 -15.31 -9.63 15.76
CA ASP A 98 -16.03 -10.25 16.86
C ASP A 98 -16.70 -9.20 17.77
N GLN A 99 -16.00 -8.10 18.06
CA GLN A 99 -16.57 -6.96 18.81
C GLN A 99 -17.77 -6.34 18.07
N VAL A 100 -17.63 -6.06 16.77
CA VAL A 100 -18.72 -5.51 15.95
C VAL A 100 -19.91 -6.47 15.91
N PHE A 101 -19.67 -7.76 15.79
CA PHE A 101 -20.73 -8.77 15.78
C PHE A 101 -21.48 -8.82 17.12
N ASN A 102 -20.75 -8.78 18.23
CA ASN A 102 -21.35 -8.75 19.57
C ASN A 102 -22.19 -7.48 19.79
N LEU A 103 -21.66 -6.31 19.45
CA LEU A 103 -22.39 -5.04 19.54
C LEU A 103 -23.67 -5.04 18.67
N ARG A 104 -23.59 -5.58 17.45
CA ARG A 104 -24.77 -5.73 16.58
C ARG A 104 -25.82 -6.67 17.15
N ARG A 105 -25.39 -7.78 17.77
CA ARG A 105 -26.28 -8.72 18.44
C ARG A 105 -26.99 -8.03 19.61
N GLU A 106 -26.25 -7.30 20.43
CA GLU A 106 -26.79 -6.57 21.56
C GLU A 106 -27.79 -5.49 21.12
N LEU A 107 -27.47 -4.70 20.09
CA LEU A 107 -28.41 -3.73 19.51
C LEU A 107 -29.67 -4.40 18.95
N THR A 108 -29.52 -5.54 18.29
CA THR A 108 -30.66 -6.30 17.76
C THR A 108 -31.53 -6.83 18.89
N PHE A 109 -30.92 -7.32 19.96
CA PHE A 109 -31.62 -7.76 21.16
C PHE A 109 -32.41 -6.62 21.81
N TYR A 110 -31.78 -5.45 22.00
CA TYR A 110 -32.47 -4.27 22.54
C TYR A 110 -33.61 -3.80 21.65
N LYS A 111 -33.40 -3.75 20.33
CA LYS A 111 -34.47 -3.47 19.37
C LYS A 111 -35.60 -4.47 19.49
N GLY A 112 -35.30 -5.76 19.67
CA GLY A 112 -36.27 -6.83 19.88
C GLY A 112 -37.12 -6.63 21.14
N ILE A 113 -36.50 -6.29 22.28
CA ILE A 113 -37.22 -5.97 23.52
C ILE A 113 -38.12 -4.74 23.31
N ILE A 114 -37.57 -3.67 22.73
CA ILE A 114 -38.31 -2.42 22.52
C ILE A 114 -39.48 -2.66 21.57
N THR A 115 -39.28 -3.35 20.45
CA THR A 115 -40.37 -3.65 19.50
C THR A 115 -41.42 -4.60 20.09
N ALA A 116 -41.02 -5.60 20.87
CA ALA A 116 -41.96 -6.45 21.62
C ALA A 116 -42.76 -5.64 22.66
N SER A 117 -42.15 -4.62 23.28
CA SER A 117 -42.82 -3.71 24.22
C SER A 117 -43.63 -2.59 23.56
N SER A 118 -43.41 -2.33 22.26
CA SER A 118 -43.93 -1.18 21.51
C SER A 118 -45.08 -1.52 20.55
N TYR A 119 -45.75 -2.66 20.70
CA TYR A 119 -47.17 -2.71 20.36
C TYR A 119 -47.88 -1.74 21.30
N ALA A 120 -48.03 -0.48 20.85
CA ALA A 120 -48.56 0.62 21.63
C ALA A 120 -49.89 0.21 22.27
N ARG A 121 -49.86 -0.14 23.55
CA ARG A 121 -51.07 -0.37 24.34
C ARG A 121 -51.70 0.99 24.60
N GLY A 122 -52.99 1.16 24.25
CA GLY A 122 -53.72 2.41 24.42
C GLY A 122 -54.16 3.06 23.10
N LEU A 123 -54.50 4.35 23.17
CA LEU A 123 -55.07 5.12 22.06
C LEU A 123 -53.99 5.49 21.02
N ASN A 124 -54.25 5.14 19.76
CA ASN A 124 -53.37 5.38 18.62
C ASN A 124 -54.13 6.16 17.53
N ILE A 125 -53.46 7.14 16.91
CA ILE A 125 -53.98 7.91 15.77
C ILE A 125 -53.63 7.16 14.49
N GLN A 126 -54.61 6.45 13.93
CA GLN A 126 -54.43 5.66 12.71
C GLN A 126 -54.36 6.55 11.45
N GLY A 127 -55.00 7.73 11.48
CA GLY A 127 -54.88 8.71 10.41
C GLY A 127 -55.79 9.91 10.55
N LEU A 128 -55.36 11.03 9.97
CA LEU A 128 -56.10 12.28 9.84
C LEU A 128 -56.24 12.61 8.35
N HIS A 129 -57.47 12.77 7.89
CA HIS A 129 -57.78 13.17 6.52
C HIS A 129 -58.52 14.50 6.54
N ILE A 130 -58.06 15.47 5.74
CA ILE A 130 -58.68 16.80 5.62
C ILE A 130 -59.10 16.98 4.15
N GLY A 131 -60.34 17.41 3.93
CA GLY A 131 -60.91 17.64 2.61
C GLY A 131 -61.62 18.99 2.52
N THR A 132 -61.60 19.59 1.33
CA THR A 132 -62.30 20.84 1.03
C THR A 132 -63.80 20.59 0.85
N THR A 133 -64.63 21.57 1.18
CA THR A 133 -66.08 21.51 0.90
C THR A 133 -66.46 22.41 -0.29
N ARG A 134 -67.73 22.37 -0.70
CA ARG A 134 -68.27 23.24 -1.76
C ARG A 134 -68.24 24.73 -1.39
N LYS A 135 -68.07 25.07 -0.11
CA LYS A 135 -67.86 26.44 0.37
C LYS A 135 -66.38 26.61 0.70
N GLN A 136 -65.73 27.62 0.11
CA GLN A 136 -64.28 27.86 0.27
C GLN A 136 -63.83 28.12 1.72
N THR A 137 -64.75 28.39 2.63
CA THR A 137 -64.48 28.70 4.05
C THR A 137 -64.70 27.51 4.99
N PHE A 138 -65.08 26.34 4.48
CA PHE A 138 -65.38 25.17 5.31
C PHE A 138 -64.53 23.96 4.90
N PHE A 139 -63.95 23.30 5.89
CA PHE A 139 -63.17 22.07 5.74
C PHE A 139 -63.87 20.92 6.48
N LYS A 140 -63.73 19.71 5.94
CA LYS A 140 -64.14 18.47 6.60
C LYS A 140 -62.91 17.70 6.99
N TYR A 141 -62.87 17.20 8.22
CA TYR A 141 -61.83 16.29 8.65
C TYR A 141 -62.41 14.94 9.06
N LYS A 142 -61.59 13.90 8.94
CA LYS A 142 -61.85 12.56 9.47
C LYS A 142 -60.62 12.13 10.26
N LEU A 143 -60.79 11.98 11.57
CA LEU A 143 -59.80 11.41 12.47
C LEU A 143 -60.17 9.95 12.73
N VAL A 144 -59.23 9.04 12.54
CA VAL A 144 -59.39 7.61 12.83
C VAL A 144 -58.50 7.27 14.02
N LEU A 145 -59.13 6.81 15.10
CA LEU A 145 -58.46 6.40 16.33
C LEU A 145 -58.66 4.90 16.54
N THR A 146 -57.63 4.20 16.99
CA THR A 146 -57.70 2.80 17.40
C THR A 146 -57.20 2.68 18.83
N ASN A 147 -57.87 1.88 19.66
CA ASN A 147 -57.38 1.57 21.00
C ASN A 147 -56.98 0.09 21.01
N ILE A 148 -55.70 -0.19 21.24
CA ILE A 148 -55.17 -1.55 21.24
C ILE A 148 -54.91 -1.95 22.70
N GLY A 149 -55.85 -2.67 23.32
CA GLY A 149 -55.74 -3.15 24.69
C GLY A 149 -56.97 -3.96 25.13
N ASN A 150 -56.83 -4.74 26.21
CA ASN A 150 -57.96 -5.41 26.86
C ASN A 150 -58.72 -4.36 27.67
N SER A 151 -59.87 -3.90 27.17
CA SER A 151 -60.72 -2.96 27.92
C SER A 151 -62.15 -3.48 28.02
N ASP A 152 -62.50 -4.00 29.20
CA ASP A 152 -63.89 -4.16 29.65
C ASP A 152 -64.52 -2.81 30.09
N SER A 153 -63.76 -1.71 29.97
CA SER A 153 -64.16 -0.36 30.37
C SER A 153 -64.34 0.58 29.16
N ILE A 154 -65.29 1.50 29.27
CA ILE A 154 -65.49 2.57 28.28
C ILE A 154 -64.34 3.57 28.42
N THR A 155 -63.53 3.75 27.37
CA THR A 155 -62.50 4.79 27.32
C THR A 155 -63.12 6.09 26.83
N GLU A 156 -63.14 7.12 27.68
CA GLU A 156 -63.48 8.48 27.29
C GLU A 156 -62.26 9.16 26.67
N VAL A 157 -62.44 9.82 25.53
CA VAL A 157 -61.36 10.47 24.78
C VAL A 157 -61.72 11.93 24.55
N THR A 158 -60.89 12.83 25.06
CA THR A 158 -60.96 14.25 24.75
C THR A 158 -59.98 14.58 23.63
N ILE A 159 -60.44 15.29 22.60
CA ILE A 159 -59.63 15.70 21.46
C ILE A 159 -59.57 17.22 21.45
N ASP A 160 -58.37 17.77 21.65
CA ASP A 160 -58.10 19.19 21.45
C ASP A 160 -57.40 19.37 20.11
N MET A 161 -57.98 20.21 19.24
CA MET A 161 -57.46 20.51 17.92
C MET A 161 -57.30 22.02 17.75
N SER A 162 -56.15 22.45 17.23
CA SER A 162 -55.90 23.80 16.78
C SER A 162 -55.49 23.80 15.31
N VAL A 163 -55.86 24.87 14.60
CA VAL A 163 -55.47 25.09 13.20
C VAL A 163 -54.67 26.37 13.13
N GLU A 164 -53.42 26.25 12.69
CA GLU A 164 -52.55 27.39 12.45
C GLU A 164 -52.52 27.72 10.96
N GLY A 165 -52.74 28.98 10.63
CA GLY A 165 -52.74 29.47 9.26
C GLY A 165 -52.04 30.83 9.18
N ASN A 166 -51.58 31.17 7.98
CA ASN A 166 -50.98 32.47 7.69
C ASN A 166 -51.89 33.23 6.72
N ASP A 167 -52.33 34.42 7.10
CA ASP A 167 -53.12 35.31 6.24
C ASP A 167 -52.34 36.60 5.90
N LYS A 168 -52.96 37.54 5.19
CA LYS A 168 -52.32 38.82 4.80
C LYS A 168 -51.94 39.71 6.01
N SER A 169 -52.38 39.37 7.22
CA SER A 169 -52.11 40.08 8.48
C SER A 169 -51.17 39.33 9.44
N GLY A 170 -50.71 38.13 9.08
CA GLY A 170 -49.74 37.33 9.85
C GLY A 170 -50.30 35.96 10.30
N PHE A 171 -49.57 35.31 11.22
CA PHE A 171 -49.96 34.02 11.78
C PHE A 171 -51.22 34.15 12.64
N ARG A 172 -52.20 33.28 12.39
CA ARG A 172 -53.40 33.12 13.20
C ARG A 172 -53.59 31.67 13.59
N THR A 173 -53.94 31.45 14.86
CA THR A 173 -54.31 30.14 15.40
C THR A 173 -55.79 30.15 15.73
N LEU A 174 -56.54 29.19 15.20
CA LEU A 174 -57.93 28.93 15.57
C LEU A 174 -57.96 27.73 16.51
N SER A 175 -58.50 27.91 17.71
CA SER A 175 -58.69 26.82 18.68
C SER A 175 -60.04 26.13 18.46
N SER A 176 -60.19 24.91 18.97
CA SER A 176 -61.42 24.12 18.86
C SER A 176 -62.68 24.85 19.39
N GLY A 177 -62.53 25.83 20.28
CA GLY A 177 -63.63 26.67 20.78
C GLY A 177 -64.13 27.72 19.78
N ASP A 178 -63.31 28.11 18.82
CA ASP A 178 -63.62 29.09 17.77
C ASP A 178 -64.10 28.41 16.47
N MET A 179 -64.06 27.07 16.43
CA MET A 179 -64.46 26.26 15.30
C MET A 179 -65.90 25.78 15.48
N ILE A 180 -66.75 25.99 14.47
CA ILE A 180 -68.10 25.42 14.46
C ILE A 180 -67.97 23.91 14.22
N LEU A 181 -68.11 23.11 15.28
CA LEU A 181 -68.17 21.65 15.19
C LEU A 181 -69.40 21.26 14.35
N GLY A 182 -69.16 20.73 13.15
CA GLY A 182 -70.20 20.06 12.37
C GLY A 182 -70.69 18.82 13.08
N ALA A 183 -71.95 18.43 12.86
CA ALA A 183 -72.62 17.32 13.53
C ALA A 183 -71.73 16.09 13.73
N GLU A 184 -71.58 15.66 14.98
CA GLU A 184 -70.82 14.47 15.37
C GLU A 184 -71.39 13.23 14.67
N LEU A 185 -70.66 12.69 13.69
CA LEU A 185 -71.02 11.44 13.03
C LEU A 185 -70.61 10.27 13.93
N LYS A 186 -71.48 9.90 14.89
CA LYS A 186 -71.35 8.68 15.71
C LYS A 186 -71.55 7.44 14.86
N ARG A 187 -70.59 7.12 13.98
CA ARG A 187 -70.56 5.85 13.26
C ARG A 187 -69.68 4.88 14.04
N LYS A 188 -70.31 4.03 14.84
CA LYS A 188 -69.66 2.86 15.45
C LYS A 188 -69.21 1.95 14.30
N ILE A 189 -67.90 1.87 14.06
CA ILE A 189 -67.35 0.84 13.17
C ILE A 189 -67.39 -0.46 13.99
N LYS A 190 -68.22 -1.40 13.54
CA LYS A 190 -68.33 -2.74 14.09
C LYS A 190 -67.25 -3.63 13.51
#